data_AF-A0A349VUN9-F1
#
_entry.id   AF-A0A349VUN9-F1
#
_cell.length_a   1.000
_cell.length_b   1.000
_cell.length_c   1.000
_cell.angle_alpha   90.00
_cell.angle_beta   90.00
_cell.angle_gamma   90.00
#
_symmetry.space_group_name_H-M   'P 1'
#
loop_
_entity.id
_entity.type
_entity.pdbx_description
1 polymer ?
#
loop_
_entity_poly.entity_id
_entity_poly.type
_entity_poly.pdbx_seq_one_letter_code
_entity_poly.pdbx_strand_id
1 'polypeptide(L)' 'MAKVLSKKGIAILGATGSIGTQALDVIRAFPNTFEAIVLTC' A
#
# COMPACT_ATOMS: atom_id res chain seq x y z
N MET A 1 17.40 0.13 -21.31
CA MET A 1 16.22 -0.69 -20.98
C MET A 1 16.02 -0.62 -19.47
N ALA A 2 15.15 0.27 -18.99
CA ALA A 2 14.91 0.42 -17.56
C ALA A 2 14.07 -0.77 -17.06
N LYS A 3 14.57 -1.49 -16.05
CA LYS A 3 13.84 -2.55 -15.36
C LYS A 3 12.55 -1.95 -14.79
N VAL A 4 11.39 -2.38 -15.30
CA VAL A 4 10.10 -2.04 -14.67
C VAL A 4 10.12 -2.68 -13.28
N LEU A 5 10.36 -1.88 -12.25
CA LEU A 5 10.25 -2.35 -10.88
C LEU A 5 8.77 -2.61 -10.62
N SER A 6 8.41 -3.88 -10.47
CA SER A 6 7.06 -4.26 -10.01
C SER A 6 6.78 -3.58 -8.68
N LYS A 7 5.58 -3.02 -8.53
CA LYS A 7 5.11 -2.46 -7.27
C LYS A 7 5.18 -3.51 -6.16
N LYS A 8 5.43 -3.06 -4.92
CA LYS A 8 5.38 -3.92 -3.74
C LYS A 8 3.92 -4.00 -3.25
N GLY A 9 3.37 -5.19 -3.25
CA GLY A 9 2.04 -5.47 -2.69
C GLY A 9 2.05 -5.45 -1.16
N ILE A 10 1.14 -4.69 -0.56
CA ILE A 10 0.98 -4.54 0.89
C ILE A 10 -0.39 -5.10 1.31
N ALA A 11 -0.40 -5.98 2.31
CA ALA A 11 -1.60 -6.42 3.00
C ALA A 11 -1.78 -5.61 4.29
N ILE A 12 -2.96 -5.01 4.49
CA ILE A 12 -3.28 -4.22 5.68
C ILE A 12 -4.37 -4.94 6.48
N LEU A 13 -4.01 -5.39 7.67
CA LEU A 13 -4.91 -6.00 8.64
C LEU A 13 -5.32 -4.93 9.66
N GLY A 14 -6.60 -4.58 9.72
CA GLY A 14 -7.11 -3.42 10.46
C GLY A 14 -7.03 -2.12 9.65
N ALA A 15 -7.40 -2.16 8.37
CA ALA A 15 -7.30 -1.05 7.42
C ALA A 15 -8.13 0.19 7.80
N THR A 16 -9.15 0.02 8.65
CA THR A 16 -10.01 1.10 9.16
C THR A 16 -9.51 1.71 10.46
N GLY A 17 -8.55 1.07 11.14
CA GLY A 17 -7.94 1.59 12.35
C GLY A 17 -6.97 2.74 12.04
N SER A 18 -6.59 3.49 13.08
CA SER A 18 -5.67 4.63 12.96
C SER A 18 -4.38 4.31 12.17
N ILE A 19 -3.78 3.14 12.42
CA ILE A 19 -2.57 2.71 11.71
C ILE A 19 -2.89 2.30 10.26
N GLY A 20 -4.01 1.62 10.03
CA GLY A 20 -4.43 1.20 8.70
C GLY A 20 -4.67 2.39 7.77
N THR A 21 -5.37 3.42 8.25
CA THR A 21 -5.62 4.64 7.47
C THR A 21 -4.34 5.41 7.18
N GLN A 22 -3.44 5.53 8.16
CA GLN A 22 -2.14 6.17 7.97
C GLN A 22 -1.25 5.40 6.98
N ALA A 23 -1.28 4.06 7.02
CA ALA A 23 -0.58 3.23 6.04
C ALA A 23 -1.13 3.45 4.62
N LEU A 24 -2.45 3.59 4.47
CA LEU A 24 -3.08 3.92 3.20
C LEU A 24 -2.64 5.30 2.68
N ASP A 25 -2.43 6.29 3.56
CA ASP A 25 -1.94 7.60 3.15
C ASP A 25 -0.51 7.53 2.58
N VAL A 26 0.35 6.68 3.15
CA VAL A 26 1.69 6.41 2.59
C VAL A 26 1.59 5.70 1.23
N ILE A 27 0.72 4.71 1.09
CA ILE A 27 0.52 4.01 -0.20
C ILE A 27 0.04 4.99 -1.27
N ARG A 28 -0.90 5.89 -0.94
CA ARG A 28 -1.39 6.94 -1.83
C ARG A 28 -0.30 7.93 -2.22
N ALA A 29 0.61 8.26 -1.31
CA ALA A 29 1.73 9.17 -1.57
C ALA A 29 2.81 8.55 -2.49
N PHE A 30 2.93 7.22 -2.54
CA PHE A 30 3.93 6.52 -3.36
C PHE A 30 3.32 5.44 -4.27
N PRO A 31 2.42 5.80 -5.20
CA PRO A 31 1.64 4.85 -6.00
C PRO A 31 2.46 4.06 -7.04
N ASN A 32 3.69 4.53 -7.34
CA ASN A 32 4.65 3.83 -8.21
C ASN A 32 5.49 2.79 -7.44
N THR A 33 5.46 2.84 -6.11
CA THR A 33 6.25 1.97 -5.23
C THR A 33 5.38 0.91 -4.57
N PHE A 34 4.17 1.29 -4.13
CA PHE A 34 3.29 0.44 -3.34
C PHE A 34 1.92 0.25 -3.99
N GLU A 35 1.31 -0.87 -3.64
CA GLU A 35 -0.06 -1.21 -4.01
C GLU A 35 -0.70 -1.97 -2.84
N ALA A 36 -1.87 -1.53 -2.37
CA ALA A 36 -2.61 -2.27 -1.37
C ALA A 36 -3.33 -3.44 -2.06
N ILE A 37 -2.98 -4.68 -1.69
CA ILE A 37 -3.52 -5.90 -2.32
C ILE A 37 -4.52 -6.63 -1.44
N VAL A 38 -4.53 -6.38 -0.13
CA VAL A 38 -5.49 -6.91 0.82
C VAL A 38 -5.83 -5.83 1.85
N LEU A 39 -7.13 -5.64 2.10
CA LEU A 39 -7.65 -4.80 3.18
C LEU A 39 -8.63 -5.66 3.99
N THR A 40 -8.40 -5.78 5.28
CA THR A 40 -9.40 -6.33 6.21
C THR A 40 -9.65 -5.33 7.33
N CYS A 41 -10.90 -5.26 7.78
CA CYS A 41 -11.29 -4.57 9.00
C CYS A 41 -10.93 -5.40 10.22
#